data_AF-A0A8C4HEL9-F1
#
_entry.id   AF-A0A8C4HEL9-F1
#
_cell.length_a   1.000
_cell.length_b   1.000
_cell.length_c   1.000
_cell.angle_alpha   90.00
_cell.angle_beta   90.00
_cell.angle_gamma   90.00
#
_symmetry.space_group_name_H-M   'P 1'
#
loop_
_entity.id
_entity.type
_entity.pdbx_description
1 polymer ?
#
loop_
_entity_poly.entity_id
_entity_poly.type
_entity_poly.pdbx_seq_one_letter_code
_entity_poly.pdbx_strand_id
1 'polypeptide(L)'
;LPDFCAAYGCSLLFRWSCFVCRFPKDKWKRQAWAAALRRRDFVPKDRSVACSCHFKPQDFDRTGQSTCLKEGVIPSVFNFPDHLCKVSVMTNSHII
;
A
#
# COMPACT_ATOMS: atom_id res chain seq x y z
N LEU A 1 -8.11 -15.46 10.73
CA LEU A 1 -7.12 -14.35 10.82
C LEU A 1 -7.15 -13.57 9.50
N PRO A 2 -6.66 -12.32 9.38
CA PRO A 2 -6.39 -11.78 8.04
C PRO A 2 -5.17 -12.53 7.48
N ASP A 3 -5.32 -13.14 6.30
CA ASP A 3 -4.41 -14.21 5.91
C ASP A 3 -3.02 -13.69 5.49
N PHE A 4 -2.88 -12.70 4.61
CA PHE A 4 -1.56 -12.20 4.19
C PHE A 4 -1.66 -10.73 3.75
N CYS A 5 -0.52 -10.02 3.74
CA CYS A 5 -0.43 -8.68 3.19
C CYS A 5 -0.78 -8.77 1.72
N ALA A 6 -1.63 -7.86 1.25
CA ALA A 6 -2.06 -7.84 -0.13
C ALA A 6 -0.94 -7.38 -1.09
N ALA A 7 0.12 -6.75 -0.58
CA ALA A 7 1.25 -6.29 -1.38
C ALA A 7 2.01 -7.47 -2.00
N TYR A 8 2.37 -7.32 -3.28
CA TYR A 8 3.18 -8.32 -3.97
C TYR A 8 4.54 -8.52 -3.27
N GLY A 9 4.93 -9.79 -3.08
CA GLY A 9 6.20 -10.15 -2.44
C GLY A 9 6.27 -9.87 -0.93
N CYS A 10 5.18 -9.46 -0.29
CA CYS A 10 5.17 -9.18 1.14
C CYS A 10 4.74 -10.42 1.95
N SER A 11 5.71 -11.10 2.55
CA SER A 11 5.47 -12.10 3.59
C SER A 11 5.19 -11.37 4.91
N LEU A 12 3.97 -11.45 5.45
CA LEU A 12 3.59 -10.85 6.73
C LEU A 12 4.44 -11.30 7.93
N LEU A 13 5.25 -12.34 7.74
CA LEU A 13 6.06 -12.92 8.76
C LEU A 13 7.51 -12.44 8.56
N PHE A 14 8.01 -11.78 9.61
CA PHE A 14 9.40 -11.94 10.05
C PHE A 14 10.42 -10.81 9.81
N ARG A 15 10.08 -9.50 9.85
CA ARG A 15 11.15 -8.62 10.36
C ARG A 15 10.89 -7.31 11.07
N TRP A 16 9.88 -6.51 10.76
CA TRP A 16 9.84 -5.14 11.31
C TRP A 16 8.52 -4.83 12.00
N SER A 17 8.57 -3.88 12.94
CA SER A 17 7.55 -3.34 13.86
C SER A 17 6.30 -2.74 13.19
N CYS A 18 5.92 -3.29 12.06
CA CYS A 18 4.80 -2.91 11.23
C CYS A 18 3.49 -3.47 11.78
N PHE A 19 2.42 -2.69 11.68
CA PHE A 19 1.07 -3.12 12.02
C PHE A 19 0.21 -3.23 10.76
N VAL A 20 -0.93 -3.89 10.88
CA VAL A 20 -1.85 -4.13 9.76
C VAL A 20 -2.83 -2.98 9.59
N CYS A 21 -2.96 -2.51 8.35
CA CYS A 21 -3.91 -1.48 7.93
C CYS A 21 -4.98 -2.16 7.07
N ARG A 22 -6.25 -2.08 7.52
CA ARG A 22 -7.39 -2.65 6.80
C ARG A 22 -7.69 -1.82 5.57
N PHE A 23 -8.16 -2.48 4.52
CA PHE A 23 -8.64 -1.76 3.34
C PHE A 23 -9.80 -0.83 3.70
N PRO A 24 -9.91 0.33 3.03
CA PRO A 24 -11.08 1.20 3.16
C PRO A 24 -12.38 0.46 2.85
N LYS A 25 -13.47 0.88 3.51
CA LYS A 25 -14.84 0.43 3.18
C LYS A 25 -15.32 1.03 1.87
N ASP A 26 -14.89 2.25 1.55
CA ASP A 26 -15.19 2.90 0.28
C ASP A 26 -14.64 2.08 -0.89
N LYS A 27 -15.52 1.82 -1.87
CA LYS A 27 -15.23 0.90 -2.98
C LYS A 27 -14.14 1.45 -3.91
N TRP A 28 -14.10 2.76 -4.13
CA TRP A 28 -13.13 3.38 -5.06
C TRP A 28 -11.75 3.41 -4.43
N LYS A 29 -11.66 3.79 -3.15
CA LYS A 29 -10.41 3.74 -2.38
C LYS A 29 -9.88 2.31 -2.26
N ARG A 30 -10.77 1.33 -2.04
CA ARG A 30 -10.42 -0.10 -2.00
C ARG A 30 -9.84 -0.59 -3.33
N GLN A 31 -10.41 -0.17 -4.46
CA GLN A 31 -9.89 -0.48 -5.79
C GLN A 31 -8.54 0.20 -6.05
N ALA A 32 -8.37 1.47 -5.62
CA ALA A 32 -7.11 2.18 -5.74
C ALA A 32 -5.97 1.47 -4.98
N TRP A 33 -6.25 0.95 -3.78
CA TRP A 33 -5.29 0.12 -3.04
C TRP A 33 -4.93 -1.15 -3.79
N ALA A 34 -5.93 -1.89 -4.30
CA ALA A 34 -5.68 -3.12 -5.05
C ALA A 34 -4.78 -2.88 -6.28
N ALA A 35 -5.01 -1.77 -7.01
CA ALA A 35 -4.18 -1.37 -8.13
C ALA A 35 -2.74 -1.03 -7.70
N ALA A 36 -2.58 -0.26 -6.61
CA ALA A 36 -1.29 0.16 -6.10
C ALA A 36 -0.41 -1.01 -5.62
N LEU A 37 -1.02 -2.09 -5.11
CA LEU A 37 -0.31 -3.27 -4.61
C LEU A 37 0.27 -4.17 -5.72
N ARG A 38 -0.01 -3.85 -7.00
CA ARG A 38 0.54 -4.47 -8.21
C ARG A 38 0.49 -6.00 -8.24
N ARG A 39 -0.51 -6.60 -7.60
CA ARG A 39 -0.70 -8.05 -7.59
C ARG A 39 -1.64 -8.43 -8.74
N ARG A 40 -1.14 -9.25 -9.68
CA ARG A 40 -1.93 -9.75 -10.81
C ARG A 40 -3.16 -10.50 -10.31
N ASP A 41 -4.31 -10.23 -10.94
CA ASP A 41 -5.61 -10.86 -10.66
C ASP A 41 -6.07 -10.77 -9.19
N PHE A 42 -5.59 -9.75 -8.47
CA PHE A 42 -5.95 -9.55 -7.07
C PHE A 42 -7.29 -8.83 -6.93
N VAL A 43 -8.23 -9.50 -6.28
CA VAL A 43 -9.53 -8.92 -5.89
C VAL A 43 -9.52 -8.71 -4.37
N PRO A 44 -9.59 -7.46 -3.88
CA PRO A 44 -9.61 -7.17 -2.45
C PRO A 44 -10.91 -7.70 -1.82
N LYS A 45 -10.77 -8.48 -0.76
CA LYS A 45 -11.87 -8.98 0.09
C LYS A 45 -12.01 -8.08 1.31
N ASP A 46 -13.11 -8.22 2.06
CA ASP A 46 -13.34 -7.43 3.28
C ASP A 46 -12.27 -7.66 4.36
N ARG A 47 -11.61 -8.81 4.34
CA ARG A 47 -10.52 -9.16 5.24
C ARG A 47 -9.13 -8.83 4.67
N SER A 48 -9.05 -8.21 3.49
CA SER A 48 -7.77 -7.80 2.92
C SER A 48 -7.12 -6.70 3.76
N VAL A 49 -5.81 -6.82 3.92
CA VAL A 49 -4.98 -5.90 4.71
C VAL A 49 -3.69 -5.56 3.97
N ALA A 50 -3.11 -4.41 4.27
CA ALA A 50 -1.76 -4.02 3.87
C ALA A 50 -0.93 -3.68 5.10
N CYS A 51 0.37 -3.95 5.06
CA CYS A 51 1.32 -3.54 6.10
C CYS A 51 1.47 -2.01 6.15
N SER A 52 1.56 -1.43 7.35
CA SER A 52 1.91 -0.01 7.54
C SER A 52 3.21 0.40 6.84
N CYS A 53 4.17 -0.52 6.65
CA CYS A 53 5.40 -0.27 5.88
C CYS A 53 5.17 0.14 4.42
N HIS A 54 3.97 -0.06 3.88
CA HIS A 54 3.63 0.38 2.51
C HIS A 54 3.13 1.83 2.43
N PHE A 55 3.13 2.55 3.54
CA PHE A 55 2.66 3.92 3.65
C PHE A 55 3.73 4.82 4.24
N LYS A 56 3.70 6.12 3.91
CA LYS A 56 4.63 7.09 4.48
C LYS A 56 4.19 7.44 5.90
N PRO A 57 5.11 7.74 6.84
CA PRO A 57 4.76 8.12 8.22
C PRO A 57 3.75 9.29 8.35
N GLN A 58 3.70 10.16 7.34
CA GLN A 58 2.79 11.30 7.25
C GLN A 58 1.36 10.93 6.81
N ASP A 59 1.19 9.75 6.23
CA ASP A 59 -0.09 9.26 5.73
C ASP A 59 -0.96 8.71 6.87
N PHE A 60 -0.38 8.49 8.05
CA PHE A 60 -1.07 7.94 9.21
C PHE A 60 -1.92 8.97 9.91
N ASP A 61 -3.13 8.56 10.27
CA ASP A 61 -4.00 9.35 11.13
C ASP A 61 -3.58 9.13 12.58
N ARG A 62 -3.16 10.21 13.26
CA ARG A 62 -2.74 10.19 14.67
C ARG A 62 -3.89 10.55 15.62
N THR A 63 -5.08 10.86 15.10
CA THR A 63 -6.22 11.39 15.88
C THR A 63 -7.23 10.33 16.34
N GLY A 64 -7.22 9.12 15.76
CA GLY A 64 -7.62 7.90 16.48
C GLY A 64 -8.78 7.05 15.94
N GLN A 65 -8.73 5.80 16.44
CA GLN A 65 -9.71 4.71 16.55
C GLN A 65 -10.06 3.75 15.41
N SER A 66 -10.04 4.04 14.10
CA SER A 66 -10.43 2.98 13.14
C SER A 66 -9.96 3.07 11.69
N THR A 67 -8.95 3.86 11.34
CA THR A 67 -8.23 3.65 10.08
C THR A 67 -6.81 4.13 10.27
N CYS A 68 -5.87 3.24 10.03
CA CYS A 68 -4.44 3.49 10.11
C CYS A 68 -3.99 4.75 9.33
N LEU A 69 -4.78 5.24 8.36
CA LEU A 69 -4.37 6.26 7.39
C LEU A 69 -5.41 7.35 7.23
N LYS A 70 -4.94 8.54 6.85
CA LYS A 70 -5.74 9.69 6.43
C LYS A 70 -6.61 9.34 5.23
N GLU A 71 -7.65 10.14 5.03
CA GLU A 71 -8.55 9.98 3.89
C GLU A 71 -7.81 10.13 2.55
N GLY A 72 -8.11 9.23 1.60
CA GLY A 72 -7.57 9.30 0.24
C GLY A 72 -6.15 8.74 0.06
N VAL A 73 -5.49 8.33 1.14
CA VAL A 73 -4.17 7.69 1.09
C VAL A 73 -4.23 6.35 0.36
N ILE A 74 -3.23 6.09 -0.47
CA ILE A 74 -2.96 4.80 -1.12
C ILE A 74 -1.55 4.31 -0.76
N PRO A 75 -1.31 2.98 -0.71
CA PRO A 75 0.02 2.46 -0.46
C PRO A 75 0.95 2.88 -1.59
N SER A 76 2.12 3.39 -1.23
CA SER A 76 3.09 3.96 -2.19
C SER A 76 4.53 3.51 -1.93
N VAL A 77 4.80 2.93 -0.76
CA VAL A 77 6.13 2.45 -0.39
C VAL A 77 6.23 0.97 -0.74
N PHE A 78 7.02 0.68 -1.77
CA PHE A 78 7.25 -0.69 -2.23
C PHE A 78 8.73 -0.90 -2.50
N ASN A 79 9.28 -1.99 -1.98
CA ASN A 79 10.61 -2.45 -2.36
C ASN A 79 10.46 -3.54 -3.43
N PHE A 80 9.95 -3.15 -4.59
CA PHE A 80 9.87 -4.07 -5.72
C PHE A 80 11.27 -4.31 -6.29
N PRO A 81 11.61 -5.52 -6.76
CA PRO A 81 12.79 -5.71 -7.56
C PRO A 81 12.72 -4.82 -8.82
N ASP A 82 13.86 -4.30 -9.26
CA ASP A 82 13.97 -3.21 -10.25
C ASP A 82 13.15 -3.44 -11.53
N HIS A 83 13.00 -4.70 -11.97
CA HIS A 83 12.22 -5.05 -13.15
C HIS A 83 10.69 -4.85 -13.01
N LEU A 84 10.16 -4.65 -11.80
CA LEU A 84 8.75 -4.34 -11.52
C LEU A 84 8.53 -2.86 -11.19
N CYS A 85 9.61 -2.11 -10.94
CA CYS A 85 9.59 -0.67 -10.87
C CYS A 85 9.51 -0.11 -12.30
N LYS A 86 8.31 0.04 -12.88
CA LYS A 86 8.13 1.07 -13.92
C LYS A 86 8.35 2.42 -13.25
N VAL A 87 9.59 2.87 -13.24
CA VAL A 87 9.97 4.23 -12.91
C VAL A 87 9.29 5.09 -13.96
N SER A 88 8.24 5.80 -13.58
CA SER A 88 7.84 6.99 -14.33
C SER A 88 8.97 8.00 -14.11
N VAL A 89 10.04 7.89 -14.89
CA VAL A 89 11.07 8.91 -14.95
C VAL A 89 10.34 10.12 -15.54
N MET A 90 9.91 11.04 -14.68
CA MET A 90 9.59 12.39 -15.11
C MET A 90 10.93 12.98 -15.53
N THR A 91 11.27 12.88 -16.81
CA THR A 91 12.41 13.57 -17.39
C THR A 91 12.09 15.06 -17.35
N ASN A 92 12.46 15.74 -16.26
CA ASN A 92 12.66 17.17 -16.30
C ASN A 92 13.87 17.43 -17.19
N SER A 93 13.58 17.74 -18.44
CA SER A 93 14.53 18.35 -19.36
C SER A 93 14.88 19.73 -18.81
N HIS A 94 16.06 19.88 -18.19
CA HIS A 94 16.68 21.19 -18.08
C HIS A 94 17.78 21.28 -19.12
N ILE A 95 17.43 21.98 -20.18
CA ILE A 95 18.34 22.61 -21.14
C ILE A 95 19.15 23.64 -20.36
N ILE A 96 20.48 23.52 -20.42
CA ILE A 96 21.39 24.66 -20.60
C ILE A 96 22.56 24.18 -21.46
#